data_AF-A0A845XHW2-F1
#
_entry.id   AF-A0A845XHW2-F1
#
_cell.length_a   1.000
_cell.length_b   1.000
_cell.length_c   1.000
_cell.angle_alpha   90.00
_cell.angle_beta   90.00
_cell.angle_gamma   90.00
#
_symmetry.space_group_name_H-M   'P 1'
#
loop_
_entity.id
_entity.type
_entity.pdbx_description
1 polymer ?
#
loop_
_entity_poly.entity_id
_entity_poly.type
_entity_poly.pdbx_seq_one_letter_code
_entity_poly.pdbx_strand_id
1 'polypeptide(L)' 'MAGLYDNQGRYEKAEPLYQQALKIAEQVLGKIHPNTLLINRNLTTLQLTVLQKYD' A
#
# COMPACT_ATOMS: atom_id res chain seq x y z
N MET A 1 1.43 -0.44 11.49
CA MET A 1 0.94 -1.27 10.37
C MET A 1 0.37 -0.34 9.30
N ALA A 2 0.69 -0.56 8.02
CA ALA A 2 0.26 0.32 6.92
C ALA A 2 -1.27 0.54 6.89
N GLY A 3 -2.06 -0.53 7.07
CA GLY A 3 -3.53 -0.44 7.12
C GLY A 3 -4.09 0.36 8.30
N LEU A 4 -3.36 0.48 9.42
CA LEU A 4 -3.76 1.37 10.52
C LEU A 4 -3.54 2.85 10.16
N TYR A 5 -2.39 3.11 9.52
CA TYR A 5 -2.08 4.29 8.68
C TYR A 5 -3.27 4.79 7.87
N ASP A 6 -3.68 3.89 6.99
CA ASP A 6 -4.71 4.08 5.98
C ASP A 6 -6.07 4.41 6.61
N ASN A 7 -6.50 3.59 7.57
CA ASN A 7 -7.77 3.79 8.28
C ASN A 7 -7.85 5.09 9.10
N GLN A 8 -6.71 5.66 9.48
CA GLN A 8 -6.64 6.95 10.19
C GLN A 8 -6.54 8.15 9.24
N GLY A 9 -6.55 7.93 7.92
CA GLY A 9 -6.36 8.98 6.91
C GLY A 9 -4.96 9.57 6.87
N ARG A 10 -3.97 8.92 7.52
CA ARG A 10 -2.57 9.34 7.58
C ARG A 10 -1.79 8.70 6.44
N TYR A 11 -2.20 9.03 5.22
CA TYR A 11 -1.71 8.42 4.00
C TYR A 11 -0.20 8.62 3.81
N GLU A 12 0.34 9.75 4.26
CA GLU A 12 1.78 10.07 4.22
C GLU A 12 2.63 9.10 5.04
N LYS A 13 2.04 8.42 6.02
CA LYS A 13 2.70 7.39 6.85
C LYS A 13 2.36 5.98 6.41
N ALA A 14 1.24 5.78 5.73
CA ALA A 14 0.81 4.48 5.23
C ALA A 14 1.53 4.11 3.92
N GLU A 15 1.70 5.06 3.00
CA GLU A 15 2.34 4.85 1.70
C GLU A 15 3.75 4.25 1.78
N PRO A 16 4.72 4.83 2.53
CA PRO A 16 6.08 4.26 2.60
C PRO A 16 6.09 2.85 3.22
N LEU A 17 5.15 2.55 4.12
CA LEU A 17 5.03 1.21 4.72
C LEU A 17 4.49 0.19 3.72
N TYR A 18 3.50 0.56 2.89
CA TYR A 18 3.01 -0.30 1.81
C TYR A 18 4.09 -0.53 0.75
N GLN A 19 4.86 0.50 0.37
CA GLN A 19 5.98 0.36 -0.56
C GLN A 19 7.07 -0.58 -0.02
N GLN A 20 7.44 -0.44 1.26
CA GLN A 20 8.41 -1.33 1.89
C GLN A 20 7.91 -2.77 1.94
N ALA A 21 6.63 -2.97 2.33
CA ALA A 21 6.01 -4.29 2.37
C ALA A 21 5.95 -4.92 0.97
N LEU A 22 5.64 -4.14 -0.07
CA LEU A 22 5.59 -4.61 -1.45
C LEU A 22 6.96 -5.10 -1.91
N LYS A 23 8.01 -4.33 -1.66
CA LYS A 23 9.39 -4.71 -2.02
C LYS A 23 9.80 -6.04 -1.37
N ILE A 24 9.51 -6.21 -0.09
CA ILE A 24 9.81 -7.45 0.63
C ILE A 24 8.98 -8.62 0.07
N ALA A 25 7.69 -8.40 -0.15
CA ALA A 25 6.80 -9.43 -0.70
C ALA A 25 7.20 -9.86 -2.12
N GLU A 26 7.59 -8.92 -2.99
CA GLU A 26 8.10 -9.24 -4.32
C GLU A 26 9.39 -10.05 -4.27
N GLN A 27 10.30 -9.74 -3.33
CA GLN A 27 11.57 -10.46 -3.18
C GLN A 27 11.39 -11.87 -2.61
N VAL A 28 10.48 -12.04 -1.63
CA VAL A 28 10.32 -13.30 -0.90
C VAL A 28 9.29 -14.22 -1.56
N LEU A 29 8.19 -13.66 -2.05
CA LEU A 29 7.03 -14.40 -2.53
C LEU A 29 6.86 -14.32 -4.05
N GLY A 30 7.51 -13.35 -4.70
CA GLY A 30 7.34 -13.07 -6.12
C GLY A 30 6.14 -12.15 -6.40
N LYS A 31 6.07 -11.65 -7.64
CA LYS A 31 5.13 -10.60 -8.04
C LYS A 31 3.67 -11.04 -8.11
N ILE A 32 3.42 -12.31 -8.44
CA ILE A 32 2.06 -12.85 -8.69
C ILE A 32 1.48 -13.49 -7.41
N HIS A 33 2.26 -13.58 -6.33
CA HIS A 33 1.78 -14.16 -5.09
C HIS A 33 0.58 -13.36 -4.53
N PRO A 34 -0.47 -14.03 -4.01
CA PRO A 34 -1.69 -13.36 -3.52
C PRO A 34 -1.42 -12.22 -2.54
N ASN A 35 -0.46 -12.39 -1.62
CA ASN A 35 -0.08 -11.33 -0.68
C ASN A 35 0.60 -10.13 -1.35
N THR A 36 1.44 -10.36 -2.36
CA THR A 36 2.08 -9.28 -3.11
C THR A 36 1.03 -8.47 -3.88
N LEU A 37 0.08 -9.16 -4.51
CA LEU A 37 -1.04 -8.54 -5.21
C LEU A 37 -1.95 -7.76 -4.24
N LEU A 38 -2.22 -8.29 -3.05
CA LEU A 38 -3.00 -7.60 -2.03
C LEU A 38 -2.32 -6.31 -1.56
N ILE A 39 -1.00 -6.37 -1.28
CA ILE A 39 -0.24 -5.18 -0.87
C ILE A 39 -0.24 -4.13 -1.99
N ASN A 40 -0.02 -4.55 -3.24
CA ASN A 40 -0.05 -3.66 -4.40
C ASN A 40 -1.43 -3.01 -4.58
N ARG A 41 -2.51 -3.79 -4.47
CA ARG A 41 -3.89 -3.28 -4.53
C ARG A 41 -4.15 -2.23 -3.46
N ASN A 42 -3.76 -2.50 -2.22
CA ASN A 42 -3.96 -1.55 -1.11
C ASN A 42 -3.14 -0.26 -1.32
N LEU A 43 -1.89 -0.36 -1.79
CA LEU A 43 -1.08 0.80 -2.13
C LEU A 43 -1.74 1.63 -3.24
N THR A 44 -2.26 0.97 -4.28
CA THR A 44 -2.93 1.64 -5.41
C THR A 44 -4.22 2.34 -4.95
N THR A 45 -5.03 1.68 -4.12
CA THR A 45 -6.24 2.28 -3.55
C THR A 45 -5.89 3.52 -2.73
N LEU A 46 -4.85 3.46 -1.89
CA LEU A 46 -4.39 4.61 -1.13
C LEU A 46 -4.00 5.77 -2.04
N GLN A 47 -3.22 5.53 -3.10
CA GLN A 47 -2.80 6.56 -4.05
C GLN A 47 -3.99 7.20 -4.77
N LEU A 48 -5.00 6.40 -5.17
CA LEU A 48 -6.23 6.92 -5.77
C LEU A 48 -7.04 7.77 -4.78
N THR A 49 -7.15 7.36 -3.53
CA THR A 49 -7.86 8.13 -2.49
C THR A 49 -7.16 9.44 -2.17
N VAL A 50 -5.83 9.45 -2.18
CA VAL A 50 -5.04 10.68 -2.01
C VAL A 50 -5.31 11.64 -3.16
N LEU A 51 -5.31 11.17 -4.42
CA LEU A 51 -5.59 12.00 -5.60
C LEU A 51 -7.00 12.61 -5.57
N GLN A 52 -8.03 11.84 -5.24
CA GLN A 52 -9.43 12.31 -5.19
C GLN A 52 -9.71 13.34 -4.08
N LYS A 53 -8.79 13.50 -3.11
CA LYS A 53 -8.95 14.44 -1.99
C LYS A 53 -8.31 15.81 -2.28
N TYR A 54 -7.59 15.94 -3.40
CA TYR A 54 -6.94 17.18 -3.84
C TYR A 54 -7.67 17.87 -5.02
N ASP A 55 -8.82 17.33 -5.47
CA ASP A 55 -9.80 18.01 -6.35
C ASP A 55 -10.83 18.79 -5.52
#